data_AF-A0A920G1Z6-F1
#
_entry.id   AF-A0A920G1Z6-F1
#
_cell.length_a   1.000
_cell.length_b   1.000
_cell.length_c   1.000
_cell.angle_alpha   90.00
_cell.angle_beta   90.00
_cell.angle_gamma   90.00
#
_symmetry.space_group_name_H-M   'P 1'
#
loop_
_entity.id
_entity.type
_entity.pdbx_description
1 polymer ?
#
loop_
_entity_poly.entity_id
_entity_poly.type
_entity_poly.pdbx_seq_one_letter_code
_entity_poly.pdbx_strand_id
1 'polypeptide(L)'
;MTPLEIWCNESQERYVLAVEPEELSRFEAICERERCPYAVVGEATEAEHLLVADSQFDNAPVDIPMSVLFGKPPKMHRQTSRRPPVTDQFDASAVSLAESWNGY
;
A
#
# COMPACT_ATOMS: atom_id res chain seq x y z
N MET A 1 -19.67 -8.10 -6.30
CA MET A 1 -18.46 -8.29 -5.49
C MET A 1 -18.89 -8.48 -4.05
N THR A 2 -18.25 -9.39 -3.32
CA THR A 2 -18.47 -9.57 -1.88
C THR A 2 -17.94 -8.35 -1.10
N PRO A 3 -18.37 -8.12 0.15
CA PRO A 3 -17.83 -7.03 0.97
C PRO A 3 -16.30 -7.07 1.08
N LEU A 4 -15.71 -8.26 1.19
CA LEU A 4 -14.26 -8.47 1.19
C LEU A 4 -13.61 -8.00 -0.12
N GLU A 5 -14.18 -8.36 -1.27
CA GLU A 5 -13.66 -7.92 -2.57
C GLU A 5 -13.78 -6.39 -2.74
N ILE A 6 -14.89 -5.78 -2.30
CA ILE A 6 -15.08 -4.32 -2.37
C ILE A 6 -14.07 -3.59 -1.48
N TRP A 7 -13.76 -4.12 -0.30
CA TRP A 7 -12.89 -3.47 0.68
C TRP A 7 -11.40 -3.70 0.41
N CYS A 8 -11.00 -4.93 0.06
CA CYS A 8 -9.59 -5.33 -0.04
C CYS A 8 -9.04 -5.36 -1.47
N ASN A 9 -9.81 -4.99 -2.50
CA ASN A 9 -9.25 -4.91 -3.85
C ASN A 9 -8.16 -3.84 -3.97
N GLU A 10 -7.19 -4.12 -4.84
CA GLU A 10 -6.08 -3.22 -5.17
C GLU A 10 -6.33 -2.49 -6.51
N SER A 11 -7.59 -2.12 -6.79
CA SER A 11 -7.90 -1.27 -7.94
C SER A 11 -7.08 0.03 -7.86
N GLN A 12 -6.58 0.48 -9.01
CA GLN A 12 -5.63 1.59 -9.13
C GLN A 12 -6.35 2.95 -9.17
N GLU A 13 -5.57 4.03 -9.19
CA GLU A 13 -6.03 5.43 -9.30
C GLU A 13 -7.05 5.88 -8.23
N ARG A 14 -6.92 5.39 -7.00
CA ARG A 14 -7.80 5.75 -5.87
C ARG A 14 -7.03 6.45 -4.75
N TYR A 15 -7.70 7.42 -4.14
CA TYR A 15 -7.18 8.20 -3.01
C TYR A 15 -8.26 8.29 -1.92
N VAL A 16 -7.83 8.36 -0.65
CA VAL A 16 -8.72 8.60 0.49
C VAL A 16 -8.34 9.94 1.11
N LEU A 17 -9.33 10.81 1.32
CA LEU A 17 -9.16 12.15 1.88
C LEU A 17 -10.18 12.40 2.98
N ALA A 18 -9.80 13.19 3.97
CA ALA A 18 -10.72 13.78 4.93
C ALA A 18 -11.04 15.22 4.49
N VAL A 19 -12.32 15.57 4.47
CA VAL A 19 -12.81 16.90 4.10
C VAL A 19 -13.80 17.34 5.17
N GLU A 20 -13.64 18.56 5.68
CA GLU A 20 -14.60 19.14 6.62
C GLU A 20 -15.98 19.26 5.95
N PRO A 21 -17.09 18.97 6.66
CA PRO A 21 -18.44 19.00 6.06
C PRO A 21 -18.78 20.34 5.40
N GLU A 22 -18.28 21.44 5.96
CA GLU A 22 -18.49 22.81 5.47
C GLU A 22 -17.80 23.08 4.12
N GLU A 23 -16.72 22.35 3.82
CA GLU A 23 -15.96 22.48 2.56
C GLU A 23 -16.39 21.45 1.50
N LEU A 24 -17.34 20.56 1.82
CA LEU A 24 -17.74 19.48 0.91
C LEU A 24 -18.24 20.04 -0.43
N SER A 25 -19.15 21.03 -0.43
CA SER A 25 -19.68 21.60 -1.68
C SER A 25 -18.59 22.21 -2.58
N ARG A 26 -17.52 22.75 -1.98
CA ARG A 26 -16.37 23.25 -2.73
C ARG A 26 -15.55 22.11 -3.33
N PHE A 27 -15.35 21.02 -2.59
CA PHE A 27 -14.70 19.82 -3.08
C PHE A 27 -15.49 19.21 -4.26
N GLU A 28 -16.81 19.09 -4.13
CA GLU A 28 -17.69 18.58 -5.19
C GLU A 28 -17.57 19.41 -6.47
N ALA A 29 -17.61 20.75 -6.37
CA ALA A 29 -17.46 21.64 -7.52
C ALA A 29 -16.10 21.48 -8.23
N ILE A 30 -15.02 21.18 -7.49
CA ILE A 30 -13.71 20.88 -8.07
C ILE A 30 -13.76 19.53 -8.82
N CYS A 31 -14.30 18.49 -8.17
CA CYS A 31 -14.45 17.17 -8.78
C CYS A 31 -15.28 17.20 -10.07
N GLU A 32 -16.41 17.93 -10.07
CA GLU A 32 -17.25 18.09 -11.26
C GLU A 32 -16.52 18.80 -12.41
N ARG A 33 -15.81 19.89 -12.10
CA ARG A 33 -15.01 20.63 -13.09
C ARG A 33 -13.96 19.74 -13.74
N GLU A 34 -13.27 18.93 -12.94
CA GLU A 34 -12.20 18.04 -13.40
C GLU A 34 -12.69 16.66 -13.87
N ARG A 35 -14.00 16.39 -13.80
CA ARG A 35 -14.59 15.06 -14.09
C ARG A 35 -13.89 13.96 -13.29
N CYS A 36 -13.57 14.27 -12.05
CA CYS A 36 -12.96 13.36 -11.09
C CYS A 36 -14.08 12.67 -10.29
N PRO A 37 -14.33 11.36 -10.51
CA PRO A 37 -15.33 10.64 -9.74
C PRO A 37 -14.90 10.56 -8.27
N TYR A 38 -15.86 10.75 -7.36
CA TYR A 38 -15.66 10.62 -5.93
C TYR A 38 -16.89 9.99 -5.28
N ALA A 39 -16.73 9.56 -4.04
CA ALA A 39 -17.84 9.14 -3.18
C ALA A 39 -17.51 9.49 -1.72
N VAL A 40 -18.50 9.96 -0.98
CA VAL A 40 -18.41 10.04 0.49
C VAL A 40 -18.70 8.64 1.04
N VAL A 41 -17.69 8.03 1.66
CA VAL A 41 -17.74 6.60 2.08
C VAL A 41 -17.90 6.42 3.59
N GLY A 42 -17.88 7.49 4.37
CA GLY A 42 -18.03 7.43 5.81
C GLY A 42 -17.70 8.75 6.50
N GLU A 43 -17.71 8.73 7.82
CA GLU A 43 -17.41 9.87 8.69
C GLU A 43 -16.31 9.49 9.71
N ALA A 44 -15.50 10.47 10.08
CA ALA A 44 -14.53 10.30 11.16
C ALA A 44 -15.26 10.49 12.50
N THR A 45 -15.04 9.58 13.44
CA THR A 45 -15.61 9.65 14.79
C THR A 45 -14.48 9.76 15.82
N GLU A 46 -14.80 10.26 17.01
CA GLU A 46 -13.84 10.31 18.12
C GLU A 46 -13.48 8.90 18.64
N ALA A 47 -14.39 7.94 18.48
CA ALA A 47 -14.15 6.57 18.89
C ALA A 47 -13.04 5.93 18.03
N GLU A 48 -12.04 5.31 18.67
CA GLU A 48 -11.00 4.51 18.00
C GLU A 48 -11.57 3.15 17.53
N HIS A 49 -12.59 3.20 16.69
CA HIS A 49 -13.39 2.06 16.25
C HIS A 49 -13.63 2.10 14.74
N LEU A 50 -13.47 0.96 14.06
CA LEU A 50 -13.79 0.82 12.64
C LEU A 50 -15.10 0.04 12.48
N LEU A 51 -16.10 0.71 11.91
CA LEU A 51 -17.36 0.11 11.50
C LEU A 51 -17.49 0.24 9.97
N VAL A 52 -17.72 -0.87 9.30
CA VAL A 52 -18.12 -0.93 7.89
C VAL A 52 -19.51 -1.56 7.87
N ALA A 53 -20.51 -0.78 7.45
CA ALA A 53 -21.89 -1.24 7.32
C ALA A 53 -22.22 -1.60 5.87
N ASP A 54 -23.04 -2.62 5.68
CA ASP A 54 -23.58 -3.02 4.38
C ASP A 54 -25.11 -2.88 4.40
N SER A 55 -25.60 -1.85 3.73
CA SER A 55 -27.04 -1.56 3.64
C SER A 55 -27.80 -2.53 2.75
N GLN A 56 -27.14 -3.31 1.89
CA GLN A 56 -27.81 -4.31 1.05
C GLN A 56 -28.20 -5.55 1.84
N PHE A 57 -27.38 -5.92 2.84
CA PHE A 57 -27.57 -7.10 3.67
C PHE A 57 -27.95 -6.81 5.13
N ASP A 58 -28.12 -5.53 5.48
CA ASP A 58 -28.47 -5.06 6.82
C ASP A 58 -27.54 -5.64 7.90
N ASN A 59 -26.22 -5.58 7.65
CA ASN A 59 -25.21 -6.09 8.56
C ASN A 59 -23.96 -5.20 8.61
N ALA A 60 -23.01 -5.57 9.47
CA ALA A 60 -21.73 -4.88 9.62
C ALA A 60 -20.57 -5.86 9.34
N PRO A 61 -20.07 -5.94 8.08
CA PRO A 61 -18.96 -6.84 7.74
C PRO A 61 -17.66 -6.58 8.52
N VAL A 62 -17.46 -5.37 9.04
CA VAL A 62 -16.34 -5.01 9.94
C VAL A 62 -16.90 -4.22 11.11
N ASP A 63 -16.65 -4.70 12.32
CA ASP A 63 -17.07 -4.05 13.57
C ASP A 63 -16.02 -4.36 14.65
N ILE A 64 -14.92 -3.60 14.65
CA ILE A 64 -13.75 -3.86 15.50
C ILE A 64 -13.08 -2.58 16.02
N PRO A 65 -12.46 -2.61 17.22
CA PRO A 65 -11.63 -1.51 17.70
C PRO A 65 -10.34 -1.38 16.86
N MET A 66 -9.87 -0.16 16.63
CA MET A 66 -8.68 0.12 15.81
C MET A 66 -7.41 -0.55 16.35
N SER A 67 -7.32 -0.78 17.66
CA SER A 67 -6.20 -1.47 18.31
C SER A 67 -6.01 -2.92 17.82
N VAL A 68 -7.07 -3.57 17.33
CA VAL A 68 -6.99 -4.92 16.74
C VAL A 68 -6.32 -4.85 15.36
N LEU A 69 -6.63 -3.84 14.55
CA LEU A 69 -6.04 -3.64 13.23
C LEU A 69 -4.58 -3.20 13.30
N PHE A 70 -4.28 -2.27 14.20
CA PHE A 70 -2.95 -1.67 14.32
C PHE A 70 -2.12 -2.26 15.46
N GLY A 71 -2.57 -3.39 16.02
CA GLY A 71 -1.82 -4.14 17.03
C GLY A 71 -0.42 -4.45 16.53
N LYS A 72 0.60 -4.17 17.34
CA LYS A 72 1.99 -4.38 16.93
C LYS A 72 2.34 -5.86 17.07
N PRO A 73 2.60 -6.60 15.96
CA PRO A 73 3.17 -7.94 16.07
C PRO A 73 4.55 -7.86 16.76
N PRO A 74 5.01 -8.95 17.41
CA PRO A 74 6.32 -8.97 18.02
C PRO A 74 7.40 -8.66 16.97
N LYS A 75 8.45 -7.94 17.40
CA LYS A 75 9.54 -7.56 16.51
C LYS A 75 10.18 -8.80 15.90
N MET A 76 10.47 -8.74 14.62
CA MET A 76 11.14 -9.82 13.91
C MET A 76 12.60 -9.94 14.37
N HIS A 77 12.97 -11.11 14.90
CA HIS A 77 14.36 -11.45 15.17
C HIS A 77 14.91 -12.26 13.99
N ARG A 78 15.81 -11.65 13.21
CA ARG A 78 16.53 -12.34 12.15
C ARG A 78 17.95 -12.66 12.62
N GLN A 79 18.31 -13.94 12.61
CA GLN A 79 19.69 -14.36 12.70
C GLN A 79 20.20 -14.67 11.29
N THR A 80 21.29 -14.03 10.89
CA THR A 80 21.93 -14.28 9.60
C THR A 80 23.39 -14.61 9.83
N SER A 81 23.95 -15.48 8.99
CA SER A 81 25.37 -15.75 8.94
C SER A 81 25.90 -15.36 7.57
N ARG A 82 27.03 -14.66 7.54
CA ARG A 82 27.71 -14.34 6.29
C ARG A 82 28.22 -15.64 5.67
N ARG A 83 27.72 -15.97 4.49
CA ARG A 83 28.35 -16.99 3.64
C ARG A 83 29.38 -16.30 2.75
N PRO A 84 30.62 -16.81 2.65
CA PRO A 84 31.54 -16.31 1.63
C PRO A 84 30.89 -16.50 0.24
N PRO A 85 31.09 -15.55 -0.68
CA PRO A 85 30.61 -15.72 -2.05
C PRO A 85 31.26 -16.97 -2.66
N VAL A 86 30.54 -17.66 -3.54
CA VAL A 86 31.15 -18.64 -4.44
C VAL A 86 32.01 -17.85 -5.42
N THR A 87 33.33 -17.98 -5.31
CA THR A 87 34.29 -17.36 -6.20
C THR A 87 35.01 -18.45 -6.98
N ASP A 88 35.02 -18.33 -8.30
CA ASP A 88 36.03 -19.02 -9.08
C ASP A 88 37.36 -18.27 -8.96
N GLN A 89 38.48 -18.99 -8.97
CA GLN A 89 39.78 -18.34 -9.11
C GLN A 89 39.84 -17.74 -10.51
N PHE A 90 40.06 -16.43 -10.59
CA PHE A 90 40.31 -15.78 -11.88
C PHE A 90 41.62 -16.32 -12.46
N ASP A 91 41.53 -17.04 -13.57
CA ASP A 91 42.69 -17.51 -14.33
C ASP A 91 43.01 -16.53 -15.46
N ALA A 92 44.09 -15.77 -15.29
CA ALA A 92 44.58 -14.83 -16.28
C ALA A 92 45.47 -15.48 -17.35
N SER A 93 45.73 -16.80 -17.29
CA SER A 93 46.66 -17.47 -18.19
C SER A 93 46.23 -17.42 -19.67
N ALA A 94 44.93 -17.30 -19.92
CA ALA A 94 44.35 -17.15 -21.26
C ALA A 94 44.07 -15.68 -21.66
N VAL A 95 44.43 -14.70 -20.83
CA VAL A 95 44.14 -13.27 -21.06
C VAL A 95 45.42 -12.54 -21.45
N SER A 96 45.50 -12.07 -22.70
CA SER A 96 46.63 -11.23 -23.14
C SER A 96 46.32 -9.74 -22.91
N LEU A 97 47.24 -9.03 -22.25
CA LEU A 97 47.10 -7.59 -21.99
C LEU A 97 47.07 -6.75 -23.28
N ALA A 98 47.69 -7.24 -24.35
CA ALA A 98 47.74 -6.56 -25.64
C ALA A 98 46.41 -6.65 -26.41
N GLU A 99 45.67 -7.76 -26.30
CA GLU A 99 44.33 -7.93 -26.90
C GLU A 99 43.22 -7.32 -26.04
N SER A 100 43.48 -7.13 -24.75
CA SER A 100 42.52 -6.53 -23.79
C SER A 100 42.45 -5.00 -23.88
N TRP A 101 43.40 -4.36 -24.56
CA TRP A 101 43.47 -2.92 -24.76
C TRP A 101 42.91 -2.54 -26.13
N ASN A 102 41.61 -2.24 -26.21
CA ASN A 102 41.04 -1.52 -27.35
C ASN A 102 41.27 -0.02 -27.13
N GLY A 103 42.47 0.45 -27.48
CA GLY A 103 42.82 1.86 -27.44
C GLY A 103 41.91 2.69 -28.35
N TYR A 104 41.15 3.60 -27.74
CA TYR A 104 40.85 4.89 -28.33
C TYR A 104 41.95 5.89 -27.96
#